data_AF-A0A9D8XKV2-F1
#
_entry.id   AF-A0A9D8XKV2-F1
#
_cell.length_a   1.000
_cell.length_b   1.000
_cell.length_c   1.000
_cell.angle_alpha   90.00
_cell.angle_beta   90.00
_cell.angle_gamma   90.00
#
_symmetry.space_group_name_H-M   'P 1'
#
loop_
_entity.id
_entity.type
_entity.pdbx_description
1 polymer ?
#
loop_
_entity_poly.entity_id
_entity_poly.type
_entity_poly.pdbx_seq_one_letter_code
_entity_poly.pdbx_strand_id
1 'polypeptide(L)'
;TTRVCHSRGIVNRWKAAEQPAVPAFTPNVKERVMVPANAKPAHVRLVQKMNDLAAWNDVSEGLNRIGGAAEGELGIITSGVAYYHSLEAAPEAKVLKLGMTWPLPAKLIKDFAATVKKVVVVEEGTRFLEENIRLLGVDVMPKAEIFEFGELSVSRVKKLLANDSEPEAAAAPGRPPALCPGCPHRKTFELLRDLNCIVAGDIGCYTLGVLPPFNAMHFSLCMGASIGMALGMRRAFDEETSRRVVSVIGDSTFMHSGITGIVEMVYNRPATGHLVFILDNSTTAMTGFQEHAATGRNMKLVDAPRIVLEDLCKSLGVDNVDVIDPVTENEKYAELVKTRLASNDVSVIIVRRPCILEMKKLAKKGGAK
;
A
#
# COMPACT_ATOMS: atom_id res chain seq x y z
N THR A 1 -4.18 10.84 8.79
CA THR A 1 -5.47 11.56 9.01
C THR A 1 -6.34 10.84 10.04
N THR A 2 -6.16 11.20 11.30
CA THR A 2 -6.91 10.66 12.46
C THR A 2 -8.28 11.30 12.66
N ARG A 3 -8.60 12.40 11.95
CA ARG A 3 -9.89 13.11 12.05
C ARG A 3 -10.93 12.69 10.99
N VAL A 4 -10.56 11.89 10.01
CA VAL A 4 -11.50 11.34 9.02
C VAL A 4 -11.75 9.88 9.37
N CYS A 5 -13.01 9.54 9.66
CA CYS A 5 -13.40 8.14 9.80
C CYS A 5 -13.43 7.51 8.39
N HIS A 6 -12.40 6.74 8.05
CA HIS A 6 -12.30 6.07 6.74
C HIS A 6 -13.30 4.91 6.59
N SER A 7 -14.05 4.58 7.66
CA SER A 7 -14.98 3.46 7.67
C SER A 7 -16.46 3.88 7.58
N ARG A 8 -16.81 5.12 7.94
CA ARG A 8 -18.21 5.60 7.99
C ARG A 8 -18.30 7.11 7.77
N GLY A 9 -19.28 7.55 6.99
CA GLY A 9 -19.59 8.96 6.75
C GLY A 9 -21.01 9.14 6.22
N ILE A 10 -21.52 10.37 6.30
CA ILE A 10 -22.82 10.73 5.71
C ILE A 10 -22.64 10.73 4.19
N VAL A 11 -23.41 9.89 3.50
CA VAL A 11 -23.43 9.82 2.04
C VAL A 11 -24.69 10.50 1.52
N ASN A 12 -24.50 11.55 0.73
CA ASN A 12 -25.57 12.10 -0.09
C ASN A 12 -25.74 11.17 -1.29
N ARG A 13 -26.92 10.56 -1.40
CA ARG A 13 -27.28 9.77 -2.58
C ARG A 13 -27.48 10.73 -3.74
N TRP A 14 -26.60 10.65 -4.73
CA TRP A 14 -26.79 11.33 -6.01
C TRP A 14 -28.05 10.76 -6.68
N LYS A 15 -28.68 11.54 -7.58
CA LYS A 15 -29.70 10.98 -8.49
C LYS A 15 -29.12 9.75 -9.19
N ALA A 16 -29.96 8.76 -9.49
CA ALA A 16 -29.53 7.59 -10.24
C ALA A 16 -28.70 8.05 -11.45
N ALA A 17 -27.46 7.56 -11.56
CA ALA A 17 -26.63 7.88 -12.69
C ALA A 17 -27.39 7.51 -13.96
N GLU A 18 -27.44 8.42 -14.93
CA GLU A 18 -27.90 8.05 -16.27
C GLU A 18 -27.11 6.82 -16.71
N GLN A 19 -27.80 5.83 -17.28
CA GLN A 19 -27.08 4.69 -17.82
C GLN A 19 -26.15 5.23 -18.91
N PRO A 20 -24.82 5.08 -18.76
CA PRO A 20 -23.91 5.55 -19.77
C PRO A 20 -24.25 4.84 -21.09
N ALA A 21 -24.22 5.59 -22.18
CA ALA A 21 -24.36 4.99 -23.51
C ALA A 21 -23.35 3.84 -23.65
N VAL A 22 -23.78 2.74 -24.28
CA VAL A 22 -22.87 1.62 -24.56
C VAL A 22 -21.72 2.16 -25.43
N PRO A 23 -20.47 2.18 -24.95
CA PRO A 23 -19.38 2.75 -25.71
C PRO A 23 -19.08 1.86 -26.92
N ALA A 24 -18.93 2.46 -28.10
CA ALA A 24 -18.43 1.76 -29.27
C ALA A 24 -16.92 1.52 -29.14
N PHE A 25 -16.46 0.30 -29.46
CA PHE A 25 -15.02 0.05 -29.61
C PHE A 25 -14.54 0.62 -30.94
N THR A 26 -13.79 1.72 -30.88
CA THR A 26 -13.05 2.23 -32.03
C THR A 26 -11.57 1.85 -31.87
N PRO A 27 -10.96 1.12 -32.83
CA PRO A 27 -9.53 0.84 -32.80
C PRO A 27 -8.72 2.14 -32.86
N ASN A 28 -7.78 2.31 -31.94
CA ASN A 28 -6.81 3.41 -31.99
C ASN A 28 -5.43 2.90 -31.53
N VAL A 29 -4.74 2.21 -32.42
CA VAL A 29 -3.43 1.59 -32.15
C VAL A 29 -2.39 2.65 -31.78
N LYS A 30 -2.41 3.81 -32.45
CA LYS A 30 -1.44 4.90 -32.23
C LYS A 30 -1.54 5.51 -30.83
N GLU A 31 -2.71 5.51 -30.22
CA GLU A 31 -2.90 6.00 -28.85
C GLU A 31 -2.79 4.93 -27.78
N ARG A 32 -3.07 3.66 -28.10
CA ARG A 32 -3.14 2.58 -27.10
C ARG A 32 -1.92 1.68 -27.07
N VAL A 33 -1.08 1.69 -28.11
CA VAL A 33 0.12 0.85 -28.20
C VAL A 33 1.36 1.73 -28.27
N MET A 34 2.12 1.79 -27.18
CA MET A 34 3.30 2.66 -27.03
C MET A 34 4.58 2.04 -27.63
N VAL A 35 4.50 1.57 -28.88
CA VAL A 35 5.71 1.25 -29.67
C VAL A 35 6.51 2.54 -29.93
N PRO A 36 7.83 2.46 -30.20
CA PRO A 36 8.68 3.64 -30.34
C PRO A 36 8.15 4.73 -31.29
N ALA A 37 7.54 4.35 -32.41
CA ALA A 37 6.94 5.29 -33.38
C ALA A 37 5.74 6.08 -32.81
N ASN A 38 4.99 5.49 -31.86
CA ASN A 38 3.82 6.11 -31.23
C ASN A 38 4.19 6.86 -29.94
N ALA A 39 5.25 6.43 -29.24
CA ALA A 39 5.66 6.99 -27.96
C ALA A 39 6.08 8.46 -28.04
N LYS A 40 6.86 8.85 -29.06
CA LYS A 40 7.28 10.25 -29.26
C LYS A 40 6.10 11.22 -29.42
N PRO A 41 5.17 11.02 -30.37
CA PRO A 41 4.00 11.89 -30.48
C PRO A 41 3.05 11.77 -29.27
N ALA A 42 2.99 10.61 -28.59
CA ALA A 42 2.25 10.48 -27.34
C ALA A 42 2.82 11.34 -26.22
N HIS A 43 4.15 11.49 -26.15
CA HIS A 43 4.79 12.36 -25.17
C HIS A 43 4.49 13.84 -25.43
N VAL A 44 4.47 14.28 -26.70
CA VAL A 44 4.02 15.64 -27.06
C VAL A 44 2.57 15.87 -26.62
N ARG A 45 1.67 14.90 -26.86
CA ARG A 45 0.28 14.96 -26.37
C ARG A 45 0.19 14.98 -24.85
N LEU A 46 1.05 14.24 -24.14
CA LEU A 46 1.10 14.25 -22.68
C LEU A 46 1.49 15.64 -22.18
N VAL A 47 2.52 16.27 -22.74
CA VAL A 47 2.93 17.64 -22.38
C VAL A 47 1.79 18.63 -22.62
N GLN A 48 1.14 18.55 -23.79
CA GLN A 48 -0.02 19.42 -24.08
C GLN A 48 -1.15 19.17 -23.07
N LYS A 49 -1.50 17.91 -22.79
CA LYS A 49 -2.51 17.54 -21.81
C LYS A 49 -2.18 18.08 -20.41
N MET A 50 -0.92 18.07 -20.02
CA MET A 50 -0.49 18.64 -18.73
C MET A 50 -0.70 20.17 -18.71
N ASN A 51 -0.40 20.87 -19.80
CA ASN A 51 -0.67 22.31 -19.91
C ASN A 51 -2.17 22.61 -19.88
N ASP A 52 -2.98 21.84 -20.61
CA ASP A 52 -4.43 21.98 -20.65
C ASP A 52 -5.05 21.73 -19.26
N LEU A 53 -4.56 20.72 -18.54
CA LEU A 53 -4.97 20.44 -17.17
C LEU A 53 -4.57 21.55 -16.19
N ALA A 54 -3.39 22.16 -16.37
CA ALA A 54 -2.94 23.27 -15.54
C ALA A 54 -3.85 24.50 -15.75
N ALA A 55 -4.12 24.85 -17.01
CA ALA A 55 -5.02 25.94 -17.38
C ALA A 55 -6.46 25.69 -16.90
N TRP A 56 -6.95 24.46 -17.00
CA TRP A 56 -8.25 24.07 -16.46
C TRP A 56 -8.29 24.17 -14.94
N ASN A 57 -7.25 23.69 -14.24
CA ASN A 57 -7.15 23.76 -12.78
C ASN A 57 -7.21 25.23 -12.30
N ASP A 58 -6.54 26.14 -13.00
CA ASP A 58 -6.53 27.59 -12.73
C ASP A 58 -7.92 28.24 -12.71
N VAL A 59 -8.86 27.76 -13.53
CA VAL A 59 -10.19 28.35 -13.70
C VAL A 59 -11.33 27.45 -13.22
N SER A 60 -11.00 26.26 -12.71
CA SER A 60 -11.98 25.26 -12.31
C SER A 60 -12.89 25.74 -11.17
N GLU A 61 -14.19 25.69 -11.40
CA GLU A 61 -15.17 26.07 -10.38
C GLU A 61 -15.37 24.94 -9.34
N GLY A 62 -15.27 25.28 -8.06
CA GLY A 62 -15.60 24.39 -6.94
C GLY A 62 -14.54 23.33 -6.60
N LEU A 63 -13.54 23.11 -7.46
CA LEU A 63 -12.41 22.22 -7.22
C LEU A 63 -11.46 22.82 -6.18
N ASN A 64 -10.86 23.98 -6.48
CA ASN A 64 -10.06 24.74 -5.54
C ASN A 64 -10.97 25.68 -4.75
N ARG A 65 -10.69 25.87 -3.46
CA ARG A 65 -11.56 26.64 -2.56
C ARG A 65 -10.75 27.56 -1.69
N ILE A 66 -11.14 28.83 -1.64
CA ILE A 66 -10.65 29.78 -0.65
C ILE A 66 -11.63 29.75 0.52
N GLY A 67 -11.11 29.55 1.73
CA GLY A 67 -11.85 29.60 2.98
C GLY A 67 -11.05 30.32 4.07
N GLY A 68 -11.46 30.15 5.32
CA GLY A 68 -10.90 30.90 6.45
C GLY A 68 -11.47 32.31 6.53
N ALA A 69 -10.65 33.25 6.97
CA ALA A 69 -11.04 34.65 7.07
C ALA A 69 -11.28 35.29 5.68
N ALA A 70 -12.19 36.26 5.60
CA ALA A 70 -12.45 37.00 4.36
C ALA A 70 -11.25 37.87 3.96
N GLU A 71 -10.57 38.43 4.97
CA GLU A 71 -9.35 39.21 4.88
C GLU A 71 -8.35 38.69 5.92
N GLY A 72 -7.05 38.80 5.63
CA GLY A 72 -6.01 38.34 6.54
C GLY A 72 -4.62 38.63 5.99
N GLU A 73 -3.66 38.90 6.88
CA GLU A 73 -2.27 39.12 6.48
C GLU A 73 -1.55 37.81 6.15
N LEU A 74 -1.99 36.71 6.74
CA LEU A 74 -1.46 35.36 6.53
C LEU A 74 -2.33 34.59 5.53
N GLY A 75 -1.70 34.09 4.46
CA GLY A 75 -2.27 33.13 3.53
C GLY A 75 -1.67 31.75 3.71
N ILE A 76 -2.52 30.74 3.79
CA ILE A 76 -2.13 29.34 3.86
C ILE A 76 -2.55 28.63 2.58
N ILE A 77 -1.62 27.94 1.91
CA ILE A 77 -1.92 27.05 0.78
C ILE A 77 -1.77 25.60 1.23
N THR A 78 -2.78 24.77 0.98
CA THR A 78 -2.85 23.41 1.53
C THR A 78 -3.76 22.49 0.69
N SER A 79 -3.79 21.19 0.99
CA SER A 79 -4.65 20.20 0.35
C SER A 79 -5.17 19.17 1.36
N GLY A 80 -6.21 18.40 0.99
CA GLY A 80 -6.67 17.28 1.80
C GLY A 80 -7.12 17.64 3.22
N VAL A 81 -6.67 16.87 4.22
CA VAL A 81 -7.04 17.05 5.65
C VAL A 81 -6.38 18.28 6.27
N ALA A 82 -5.20 18.65 5.79
CA ALA A 82 -4.41 19.78 6.31
C ALA A 82 -5.14 21.12 6.20
N TYR A 83 -6.11 21.22 5.28
CA TYR A 83 -7.08 22.32 5.23
C TYR A 83 -7.82 22.53 6.56
N TYR A 84 -8.41 21.48 7.12
CA TYR A 84 -9.16 21.60 8.38
C TYR A 84 -8.24 21.87 9.58
N HIS A 85 -7.02 21.31 9.55
CA HIS A 85 -6.03 21.64 10.56
C HIS A 85 -5.62 23.11 10.52
N SER A 86 -5.45 23.67 9.32
CA SER A 86 -5.10 25.08 9.10
C SER A 86 -6.20 26.02 9.58
N LEU A 87 -7.47 25.73 9.25
CA LEU A 87 -8.61 26.54 9.70
C LEU A 87 -8.73 26.63 11.23
N GLU A 88 -8.43 25.54 11.95
CA GLU A 88 -8.50 25.52 13.42
C GLU A 88 -7.23 26.09 14.07
N ALA A 89 -6.08 25.93 13.41
CA ALA A 89 -4.80 26.42 13.91
C ALA A 89 -4.66 27.94 13.79
N ALA A 90 -5.17 28.52 12.69
CA ALA A 90 -5.10 29.94 12.37
C ALA A 90 -6.45 30.42 11.80
N PRO A 91 -7.48 30.62 12.65
CA PRO A 91 -8.80 31.07 12.22
C PRO A 91 -8.79 32.45 11.52
N GLU A 92 -7.76 33.25 11.75
CA GLU A 92 -7.52 34.56 11.15
C GLU A 92 -6.87 34.52 9.76
N ALA A 93 -6.38 33.35 9.32
CA ALA A 93 -5.73 33.22 8.02
C ALA A 93 -6.72 33.06 6.87
N LYS A 94 -6.35 33.56 5.69
CA LYS A 94 -7.00 33.13 4.43
C LYS A 94 -6.40 31.78 4.04
N VAL A 95 -7.22 30.83 3.61
CA VAL A 95 -6.75 29.47 3.30
C VAL A 95 -7.18 29.05 1.90
N LEU A 96 -6.22 28.84 1.00
CA LEU A 96 -6.42 28.23 -0.31
C LEU A 96 -6.27 26.70 -0.21
N LYS A 97 -7.39 26.00 -0.34
CA LYS A 97 -7.44 24.55 -0.49
C LYS A 97 -7.33 24.16 -1.97
N LEU A 98 -6.25 23.48 -2.32
CA LEU A 98 -6.09 22.86 -3.63
C LEU A 98 -6.89 21.56 -3.68
N GLY A 99 -7.79 21.45 -4.66
CA GLY A 99 -8.54 20.23 -4.98
C GLY A 99 -7.78 19.30 -5.92
N MET A 100 -6.88 19.85 -6.72
CA MET A 100 -5.94 19.13 -7.58
C MET A 100 -4.54 19.73 -7.42
N THR A 101 -3.61 18.91 -6.95
CA THR A 101 -2.24 19.32 -6.59
C THR A 101 -1.23 19.16 -7.71
N TRP A 102 -1.60 18.51 -8.83
CA TRP A 102 -0.73 18.43 -10.00
C TRP A 102 -1.49 18.22 -11.31
N PRO A 103 -1.16 18.96 -12.38
CA PRO A 103 -0.33 20.17 -12.37
C PRO A 103 -0.96 21.32 -11.56
N LEU A 104 -0.11 22.19 -11.00
CA LEU A 104 -0.55 23.26 -10.11
C LEU A 104 -1.29 24.38 -10.85
N PRO A 105 -2.30 25.01 -10.22
CA PRO A 105 -2.98 26.17 -10.77
C PRO A 105 -2.14 27.44 -10.50
N ALA A 106 -1.21 27.72 -11.39
CA ALA A 106 -0.19 28.74 -11.17
C ALA A 106 -0.76 30.15 -11.05
N LYS A 107 -1.76 30.51 -11.87
CA LYS A 107 -2.41 31.81 -11.81
C LYS A 107 -3.20 31.95 -10.52
N LEU A 108 -4.00 30.95 -10.14
CA LEU A 108 -4.79 30.97 -8.90
C LEU A 108 -3.90 31.13 -7.66
N ILE A 109 -2.79 30.40 -7.61
CA ILE A 109 -1.84 30.46 -6.50
C ILE A 109 -1.21 31.86 -6.39
N LYS A 110 -0.79 32.45 -7.51
CA LYS A 110 -0.23 33.80 -7.55
C LYS A 110 -1.25 34.86 -7.16
N ASP A 111 -2.46 34.77 -7.72
CA ASP A 111 -3.56 35.68 -7.41
C ASP A 111 -3.90 35.63 -5.92
N PHE A 112 -3.98 34.42 -5.33
CA PHE A 112 -4.19 34.25 -3.89
C PHE A 112 -3.05 34.85 -3.07
N ALA A 113 -1.79 34.55 -3.42
CA ALA A 113 -0.61 35.06 -2.74
C ALA A 113 -0.54 36.59 -2.74
N ALA A 114 -0.98 37.24 -3.83
CA ALA A 114 -1.04 38.70 -3.93
C ALA A 114 -2.08 39.35 -2.99
N THR A 115 -3.04 38.58 -2.45
CA THR A 115 -4.05 39.10 -1.51
C THR A 115 -3.63 39.10 -0.05
N VAL A 116 -2.43 38.58 0.26
CA VAL A 116 -1.91 38.41 1.62
C VAL A 116 -0.50 38.99 1.74
N LYS A 117 -0.02 39.22 2.96
CA LYS A 117 1.35 39.72 3.21
C LYS A 117 2.37 38.59 3.34
N LYS A 118 1.94 37.42 3.81
CA LYS A 118 2.80 36.25 4.05
C LYS A 118 2.11 34.99 3.55
N VAL A 119 2.86 34.11 2.89
CA VAL A 119 2.35 32.81 2.42
C VAL A 119 3.09 31.68 3.15
N VAL A 120 2.31 30.73 3.67
CA VAL A 120 2.81 29.47 4.22
C VAL A 120 2.16 28.31 3.49
N VAL A 121 2.92 27.27 3.20
CA VAL A 121 2.38 26.01 2.68
C VAL A 121 2.27 25.01 3.84
N VAL A 122 1.07 24.47 4.03
CA VAL A 122 0.81 23.45 5.05
C VAL A 122 0.51 22.13 4.35
N GLU A 123 1.50 21.23 4.31
CA GLU A 123 1.42 19.92 3.67
C GLU A 123 2.02 18.80 4.54
N GLU A 124 1.46 17.59 4.40
CA GLU A 124 1.96 16.38 5.08
C GLU A 124 3.12 15.76 4.28
N GLY A 125 4.14 15.27 4.98
CA GLY A 125 5.32 14.70 4.33
C GLY A 125 6.27 15.77 3.79
N THR A 126 6.88 15.46 2.65
CA THR A 126 7.92 16.28 2.01
C THR A 126 7.38 17.62 1.48
N ARG A 127 8.29 18.52 1.11
CA ARG A 127 8.00 19.89 0.65
C ARG A 127 7.49 19.97 -0.80
N PHE A 128 6.63 19.04 -1.22
CA PHE A 128 6.21 18.94 -2.62
C PHE A 128 5.50 20.20 -3.12
N LEU A 129 4.45 20.66 -2.43
CA LEU A 129 3.74 21.88 -2.78
C LEU A 129 4.59 23.11 -2.54
N GLU A 130 5.32 23.17 -1.43
CA GLU A 130 6.18 24.30 -1.08
C GLU A 130 7.22 24.57 -2.17
N GLU A 131 7.97 23.55 -2.58
CA GLU A 131 9.00 23.68 -3.62
C GLU A 131 8.39 24.08 -4.96
N ASN A 132 7.32 23.39 -5.38
CA ASN A 132 6.70 23.68 -6.67
C ASN A 132 6.04 25.07 -6.69
N ILE A 133 5.50 25.57 -5.57
CA ILE A 133 4.93 26.92 -5.48
C ILE A 133 6.04 27.99 -5.48
N ARG A 134 7.17 27.74 -4.82
CA ARG A 134 8.35 28.62 -4.93
C ARG A 134 8.85 28.72 -6.36
N LEU A 135 8.87 27.61 -7.11
CA LEU A 135 9.25 27.61 -8.53
C LEU A 135 8.33 28.46 -9.40
N LEU A 136 7.09 28.72 -8.97
CA LEU A 136 6.19 29.67 -9.64
C LEU A 136 6.56 31.15 -9.37
N GLY A 137 7.49 31.41 -8.44
CA GLY A 137 7.90 32.75 -8.02
C GLY A 137 7.08 33.33 -6.86
N VAL A 138 6.38 32.49 -6.09
CA VAL A 138 5.69 32.92 -4.85
C VAL A 138 6.65 32.80 -3.67
N ASP A 139 6.78 33.87 -2.89
CA ASP A 139 7.56 33.85 -1.66
C ASP A 139 6.79 33.08 -0.56
N VAL A 140 7.27 31.87 -0.26
CA VAL A 140 6.69 30.97 0.73
C VAL A 140 7.66 30.84 1.89
N MET A 141 7.16 31.08 3.10
CA MET A 141 7.94 30.87 4.33
C MET A 141 8.52 29.45 4.39
N PRO A 142 9.80 29.29 4.74
CA PRO A 142 10.43 27.97 4.85
C PRO A 142 9.80 27.14 5.95
N LYS A 143 9.48 25.88 5.61
CA LYS A 143 9.10 24.85 6.57
C LYS A 143 10.36 24.24 7.16
N ALA A 144 10.42 24.10 8.49
CA ALA A 144 11.50 23.38 9.16
C ALA A 144 11.43 21.87 8.88
N GLU A 145 12.59 21.20 8.81
CA GLU A 145 12.72 19.77 8.50
C GLU A 145 11.91 18.88 9.45
N ILE A 146 11.72 19.30 10.71
CA ILE A 146 10.93 18.57 11.69
C ILE A 146 9.48 18.32 11.24
N PHE A 147 8.96 19.12 10.31
CA PHE A 147 7.60 18.97 9.80
C PHE A 147 7.51 18.11 8.53
N GLU A 148 8.62 17.56 8.03
CA GLU A 148 8.63 16.70 6.84
C GLU A 148 8.21 15.25 7.09
N PHE A 149 8.03 14.88 8.35
CA PHE A 149 7.63 13.56 8.79
C PHE A 149 6.49 13.63 9.81
N GLY A 150 5.86 12.47 10.03
CA GLY A 150 4.70 12.36 10.91
C GLY A 150 3.41 12.90 10.28
N GLU A 151 2.30 12.69 10.97
CA GLU A 151 1.01 13.23 10.56
C GLU A 151 0.85 14.68 11.02
N LEU A 152 0.21 15.51 10.19
CA LEU A 152 -0.17 16.84 10.65
C LEU A 152 -1.32 16.74 11.66
N SER A 153 -1.23 17.56 12.69
CA SER A 153 -2.28 17.80 13.66
C SER A 153 -2.45 19.31 13.83
N VAL A 154 -3.55 19.75 14.47
CA VAL A 154 -3.76 21.18 14.72
C VAL A 154 -2.62 21.78 15.53
N SER A 155 -2.12 21.07 16.56
CA SER A 155 -0.98 21.52 17.35
C SER A 155 0.30 21.60 16.51
N ARG A 156 0.54 20.63 15.63
CA ARG A 156 1.71 20.63 14.73
C ARG A 156 1.66 21.77 13.71
N VAL A 157 0.47 22.07 13.18
CA VAL A 157 0.27 23.23 12.30
C VAL A 157 0.49 24.54 13.07
N LYS A 158 0.01 24.68 14.31
CA LYS A 158 0.31 25.87 15.14
C LYS A 158 1.81 26.07 15.34
N LYS A 159 2.56 25.00 15.64
CA LYS A 159 4.02 25.05 15.74
C LYS A 159 4.68 25.46 14.42
N LEU A 160 4.25 24.86 13.30
CA LEU A 160 4.74 25.21 11.96
C LEU A 160 4.55 26.70 11.67
N LEU A 161 3.36 27.25 11.92
CA LEU A 161 3.05 28.67 11.71
C LEU A 161 3.85 29.60 12.63
N ALA A 162 4.17 29.15 13.85
CA ALA A 162 5.01 29.87 14.80
C ALA A 162 6.52 29.73 14.52
N ASN A 163 6.91 28.94 13.51
CA ASN A 163 8.29 28.51 13.28
C ASN A 163 8.94 27.86 14.53
N ASP A 164 8.12 27.19 15.34
CA ASP A 164 8.54 26.45 16.52
C ASP A 164 9.00 25.04 16.10
N SER A 165 10.31 24.83 16.09
CA SER A 165 10.93 23.55 15.73
C SER A 165 11.21 22.65 16.93
N GLU A 166 10.70 22.99 18.13
CA GLU A 166 10.85 22.16 19.31
C GLU A 166 10.23 20.78 19.08
N PRO A 167 10.96 19.69 19.37
CA PRO A 167 10.46 18.33 19.24
C PRO A 167 9.11 18.13 19.91
N GLU A 168 8.22 17.39 19.25
CA GLU A 168 7.01 16.94 19.90
C GLU A 168 7.35 15.90 20.98
N ALA A 169 6.65 15.98 22.11
CA ALA A 169 6.74 14.94 23.12
C ALA A 169 6.37 13.59 22.47
N ALA A 170 7.18 12.56 22.75
CA ALA A 170 6.90 11.24 22.24
C ALA A 170 5.48 10.81 22.63
N ALA A 171 4.70 10.37 21.64
CA ALA A 171 3.38 9.82 21.90
C ALA A 171 3.50 8.65 22.88
N ALA A 172 2.52 8.51 23.77
CA ALA A 172 2.45 7.33 24.63
C ALA A 172 2.47 6.06 23.74
N PRO A 173 3.23 5.02 24.12
CA PRO A 173 3.35 3.82 23.30
C PRO A 173 1.95 3.23 23.07
N GLY A 174 1.52 3.24 21.81
CA GLY A 174 0.27 2.62 21.40
C GLY A 174 0.33 1.11 21.55
N ARG A 175 -0.83 0.44 21.46
CA ARG A 175 -0.86 -1.02 21.35
C ARG A 175 -0.32 -1.40 19.97
N PRO A 176 0.82 -2.11 19.87
CA PRO A 176 1.35 -2.48 18.58
C PRO A 176 0.38 -3.44 17.87
N PRO A 177 0.28 -3.38 16.54
CA PRO A 177 -0.51 -4.35 15.80
C PRO A 177 0.09 -5.76 16.02
N ALA A 178 -0.75 -6.78 16.15
CA ALA A 178 -0.27 -8.13 16.43
C ALA A 178 -1.12 -9.17 15.72
N LEU A 179 -0.51 -10.32 15.40
CA LEU A 179 -1.26 -11.50 14.98
C LEU A 179 -2.29 -11.87 16.05
N CYS A 180 -3.54 -12.09 15.65
CA CYS A 180 -4.61 -12.47 16.57
C CYS A 180 -4.23 -13.72 17.39
N PRO A 181 -4.68 -13.89 18.65
CA PRO A 181 -4.29 -15.01 19.50
C PRO A 181 -4.48 -16.42 18.90
N GLY A 182 -5.45 -16.59 17.99
CA GLY A 182 -5.67 -17.86 17.26
C GLY A 182 -5.23 -17.84 15.79
N CYS A 183 -4.43 -16.88 15.35
CA CYS A 183 -4.03 -16.81 13.95
C CYS A 183 -3.14 -18.02 13.57
N PRO A 184 -3.43 -18.73 12.46
CA PRO A 184 -2.65 -19.89 12.04
C PRO A 184 -1.21 -19.55 11.65
N HIS A 185 -0.95 -18.31 11.22
CA HIS A 185 0.38 -17.87 10.81
C HIS A 185 1.39 -17.83 11.98
N ARG A 186 0.91 -17.76 13.24
CA ARG A 186 1.77 -17.73 14.43
C ARG A 186 2.76 -18.92 14.45
N LYS A 187 2.27 -20.12 14.10
CA LYS A 187 3.10 -21.34 14.07
C LYS A 187 4.21 -21.30 13.03
N THR A 188 3.98 -20.65 11.89
CA THR A 188 5.03 -20.48 10.88
C THR A 188 6.12 -19.54 11.40
N PHE A 189 5.76 -18.41 12.01
CA PHE A 189 6.78 -17.47 12.49
C PHE A 189 7.48 -17.93 13.77
N GLU A 190 6.83 -18.71 14.64
CA GLU A 190 7.49 -19.45 15.72
C GLU A 190 8.59 -20.36 15.16
N LEU A 191 8.24 -21.20 14.18
CA LEU A 191 9.16 -22.14 13.56
C LEU A 191 10.32 -21.45 12.81
N LEU A 192 10.03 -20.43 12.00
CA LEU A 192 11.06 -19.70 11.25
C LEU A 192 12.03 -18.95 12.16
N ARG A 193 11.55 -18.41 13.29
CA ARG A 193 12.41 -17.83 14.33
C ARG A 193 13.32 -18.90 14.94
N ASP A 194 12.74 -20.04 15.34
CA ASP A 194 13.48 -21.10 16.04
C ASP A 194 14.53 -21.77 15.13
N LEU A 195 14.29 -21.77 13.81
CA LEU A 195 15.24 -22.22 12.79
C LEU A 195 16.21 -21.12 12.31
N ASN A 196 16.15 -19.91 12.89
CA ASN A 196 17.01 -18.78 12.55
C ASN A 196 16.99 -18.43 11.04
N CYS A 197 15.82 -18.50 10.42
CA CYS A 197 15.62 -18.18 9.00
C CYS A 197 15.63 -16.67 8.76
N ILE A 198 16.18 -16.26 7.62
CA ILE A 198 16.08 -14.90 7.08
C ILE A 198 14.82 -14.84 6.20
N VAL A 199 13.80 -14.14 6.67
CA VAL A 199 12.48 -14.13 6.02
C VAL A 199 12.31 -12.88 5.16
N ALA A 200 12.25 -13.09 3.85
CA ALA A 200 11.72 -12.11 2.90
C ALA A 200 10.20 -12.27 2.82
N GLY A 201 9.47 -11.32 3.39
CA GLY A 201 8.02 -11.32 3.44
C GLY A 201 7.37 -10.38 2.42
N ASP A 202 6.08 -10.57 2.22
CA ASP A 202 5.19 -9.65 1.51
C ASP A 202 4.29 -8.83 2.48
N ILE A 203 3.38 -8.02 1.92
CA ILE A 203 2.38 -7.23 2.66
C ILE A 203 1.11 -8.08 2.91
N GLY A 204 0.77 -8.26 4.19
CA GLY A 204 -0.46 -8.92 4.64
C GLY A 204 -0.47 -9.16 6.16
N CYS A 205 -1.43 -9.94 6.69
CA CYS A 205 -1.48 -10.26 8.13
C CYS A 205 -0.17 -10.83 8.66
N TYR A 206 0.49 -11.63 7.83
CA TYR A 206 1.77 -12.25 8.12
C TYR A 206 2.93 -11.24 8.26
N THR A 207 2.81 -10.00 7.78
CA THR A 207 3.79 -8.93 8.04
C THR A 207 3.96 -8.63 9.53
N LEU A 208 2.92 -8.89 10.33
CA LEU A 208 2.94 -8.74 11.78
C LEU A 208 3.86 -9.76 12.50
N GLY A 209 4.45 -10.72 11.76
CA GLY A 209 5.53 -11.58 12.25
C GLY A 209 6.85 -10.84 12.55
N VAL A 210 6.97 -9.55 12.18
CA VAL A 210 8.10 -8.68 12.54
C VAL A 210 8.14 -8.33 14.03
N LEU A 211 7.01 -8.41 14.73
CA LEU A 211 6.88 -7.96 16.13
C LEU A 211 7.03 -9.13 17.13
N PRO A 212 7.31 -8.82 18.42
CA PRO A 212 7.28 -9.83 19.48
C PRO A 212 5.94 -10.59 19.53
N PRO A 213 5.96 -11.90 19.85
CA PRO A 213 7.10 -12.71 20.26
C PRO A 213 7.90 -13.34 19.11
N PHE A 214 7.60 -13.00 17.86
CA PHE A 214 8.16 -13.71 16.70
C PHE A 214 9.49 -13.13 16.23
N ASN A 215 9.55 -11.81 16.02
CA ASN A 215 10.74 -11.13 15.50
C ASN A 215 11.35 -11.87 14.28
N ALA A 216 10.49 -12.40 13.40
CA ALA A 216 10.89 -13.38 12.38
C ALA A 216 10.86 -12.81 10.96
N MET A 217 10.12 -11.73 10.71
CA MET A 217 10.11 -11.08 9.40
C MET A 217 11.20 -10.02 9.30
N HIS A 218 12.04 -10.11 8.27
CA HIS A 218 13.22 -9.24 8.12
C HIS A 218 13.08 -8.22 7.00
N PHE A 219 12.34 -8.57 5.94
CA PHE A 219 12.11 -7.69 4.78
C PHE A 219 10.64 -7.73 4.37
N SER A 220 10.10 -6.59 3.96
CA SER A 220 8.78 -6.47 3.33
C SER A 220 8.76 -5.19 2.52
N LEU A 221 8.35 -5.27 1.24
CA LEU A 221 8.41 -4.14 0.30
C LEU A 221 7.04 -3.79 -0.28
N CYS A 222 6.55 -4.64 -1.17
CA CYS A 222 5.22 -4.53 -1.78
C CYS A 222 4.65 -5.93 -1.98
N MET A 223 3.40 -6.05 -2.42
CA MET A 223 2.80 -7.35 -2.71
C MET A 223 3.51 -8.03 -3.88
N GLY A 224 4.01 -9.26 -3.67
CA GLY A 224 4.66 -10.10 -4.67
C GLY A 224 6.18 -9.94 -4.75
N ALA A 225 6.79 -9.16 -3.85
CA ALA A 225 8.23 -8.93 -3.84
C ALA A 225 9.02 -10.01 -3.10
N SER A 226 8.39 -10.77 -2.19
CA SER A 226 9.08 -11.71 -1.28
C SER A 226 9.99 -12.72 -1.98
N ILE A 227 9.53 -13.30 -3.09
CA ILE A 227 10.27 -14.33 -3.84
C ILE A 227 11.45 -13.70 -4.57
N GLY A 228 11.22 -12.62 -5.33
CA GLY A 228 12.29 -11.94 -6.06
C GLY A 228 13.39 -11.38 -5.14
N MET A 229 13.00 -10.77 -4.01
CA MET A 229 13.96 -10.29 -3.01
C MET A 229 14.81 -11.43 -2.45
N ALA A 230 14.19 -12.56 -2.07
CA ALA A 230 14.91 -13.71 -1.55
C ALA A 230 15.87 -14.31 -2.58
N LEU A 231 15.45 -14.45 -3.84
CA LEU A 231 16.34 -14.92 -4.91
C LEU A 231 17.55 -14.01 -5.10
N GLY A 232 17.35 -12.68 -5.03
CA GLY A 232 18.43 -11.70 -5.05
C GLY A 232 19.40 -11.88 -3.86
N MET A 233 18.87 -12.04 -2.64
CA MET A 233 19.68 -12.29 -1.44
C MET A 233 20.50 -13.57 -1.56
N ARG A 234 19.91 -14.67 -2.05
CA ARG A 234 20.61 -15.96 -2.23
C ARG A 234 21.69 -15.93 -3.31
N ARG A 235 21.63 -14.97 -4.24
CA ARG A 235 22.72 -14.73 -5.20
C ARG A 235 23.86 -13.89 -4.60
N ALA A 236 23.56 -13.07 -3.60
CA ALA A 236 24.51 -12.13 -3.00
C ALA A 236 25.24 -12.71 -1.78
N PHE A 237 24.60 -13.60 -1.04
CA PHE A 237 25.16 -14.20 0.17
C PHE A 237 25.98 -15.46 -0.10
N ASP A 238 26.82 -15.84 0.87
CA ASP A 238 27.44 -17.16 0.91
C ASP A 238 26.40 -18.29 1.01
N GLU A 239 26.82 -19.53 0.79
CA GLU A 239 25.93 -20.70 0.78
C GLU A 239 25.24 -20.92 2.14
N GLU A 240 25.95 -20.79 3.25
CA GLU A 240 25.42 -21.01 4.60
C GLU A 240 24.28 -20.02 4.91
N THR A 241 24.50 -18.74 4.63
CA THR A 241 23.51 -17.68 4.82
C THR A 241 22.36 -17.82 3.84
N SER A 242 22.65 -18.13 2.57
CA SER A 242 21.64 -18.35 1.53
C SER A 242 20.64 -19.43 1.92
N ARG A 243 21.10 -20.55 2.49
CA ARG A 243 20.23 -21.66 2.93
C ARG A 243 19.18 -21.24 3.96
N ARG A 244 19.46 -20.22 4.77
CA ARG A 244 18.52 -19.68 5.76
C ARG A 244 17.50 -18.71 5.16
N VAL A 245 17.68 -18.26 3.92
CA VAL A 245 16.77 -17.31 3.26
C VAL A 245 15.52 -18.02 2.76
N VAL A 246 14.34 -17.58 3.22
CA VAL A 246 13.03 -18.10 2.81
C VAL A 246 12.10 -16.98 2.37
N SER A 247 11.10 -17.30 1.55
CA SER A 247 10.05 -16.36 1.16
C SER A 247 8.74 -16.68 1.86
N VAL A 248 8.05 -15.65 2.35
CA VAL A 248 6.71 -15.78 2.95
C VAL A 248 5.73 -14.87 2.22
N ILE A 249 4.70 -15.48 1.63
CA ILE A 249 3.66 -14.79 0.86
C ILE A 249 2.28 -15.31 1.28
N GLY A 250 1.27 -14.43 1.33
CA GLY A 250 -0.12 -14.86 1.56
C GLY A 250 -0.76 -15.37 0.27
N ASP A 251 -1.80 -16.19 0.37
CA ASP A 251 -2.63 -16.64 -0.75
C ASP A 251 -3.15 -15.51 -1.65
N SER A 252 -3.72 -14.46 -1.06
CA SER A 252 -4.20 -13.28 -1.79
C SER A 252 -3.08 -12.53 -2.51
N THR A 253 -1.94 -12.33 -1.83
CA THR A 253 -0.75 -11.70 -2.41
C THR A 253 -0.16 -12.55 -3.53
N PHE A 254 -0.15 -13.87 -3.36
CA PHE A 254 0.30 -14.81 -4.38
C PHE A 254 -0.54 -14.70 -5.65
N MET A 255 -1.87 -14.62 -5.51
CA MET A 255 -2.78 -14.42 -6.63
C MET A 255 -2.72 -13.02 -7.25
N HIS A 256 -2.26 -12.01 -6.50
CA HIS A 256 -2.09 -10.64 -7.02
C HIS A 256 -0.84 -10.51 -7.89
N SER A 257 0.32 -10.98 -7.42
CA SER A 257 1.60 -10.76 -8.10
C SER A 257 2.71 -11.75 -7.71
N GLY A 258 2.41 -12.83 -6.98
CA GLY A 258 3.42 -13.79 -6.55
C GLY A 258 3.75 -14.89 -7.55
N ILE A 259 2.86 -15.17 -8.51
CA ILE A 259 3.03 -16.24 -9.51
C ILE A 259 4.31 -16.07 -10.33
N THR A 260 4.60 -14.84 -10.76
CA THR A 260 5.81 -14.52 -11.53
C THR A 260 7.10 -14.78 -10.74
N GLY A 261 7.05 -14.66 -9.41
CA GLY A 261 8.16 -15.03 -8.53
C GLY A 261 8.47 -16.52 -8.57
N ILE A 262 7.45 -17.39 -8.62
CA ILE A 262 7.64 -18.84 -8.78
C ILE A 262 8.22 -19.16 -10.16
N VAL A 263 7.73 -18.51 -11.22
CA VAL A 263 8.29 -18.66 -12.58
C VAL A 263 9.78 -18.32 -12.60
N GLU A 264 10.18 -17.19 -12.00
CA GLU A 264 11.58 -16.78 -11.89
C GLU A 264 12.41 -17.76 -11.06
N MET A 265 11.89 -18.24 -9.93
CA MET A 265 12.56 -19.24 -9.08
C MET A 265 12.83 -20.54 -9.82
N VAL A 266 11.86 -21.04 -10.59
CA VAL A 266 11.97 -22.30 -11.34
C VAL A 266 12.88 -22.14 -12.55
N TYR A 267 12.79 -21.02 -13.27
CA TYR A 267 13.62 -20.75 -14.44
C TYR A 267 15.09 -20.52 -14.05
N ASN A 268 15.33 -19.72 -13.01
CA ASN A 268 16.66 -19.37 -12.51
C ASN A 268 16.94 -19.99 -11.14
N ARG A 269 16.98 -21.33 -11.10
CA ARG A 269 17.13 -22.11 -9.86
C ARG A 269 18.36 -21.69 -9.05
N PRO A 270 18.20 -21.31 -7.78
CA PRO A 270 19.35 -21.08 -6.89
C PRO A 270 20.09 -22.39 -6.63
N ALA A 271 21.42 -22.37 -6.65
CA ALA A 271 22.25 -23.56 -6.43
C ALA A 271 22.01 -24.23 -5.07
N THR A 272 21.57 -23.47 -4.07
CA THR A 272 21.31 -23.91 -2.70
C THR A 272 19.83 -24.20 -2.44
N GLY A 273 19.01 -24.33 -3.49
CA GLY A 273 17.56 -24.47 -3.40
C GLY A 273 16.85 -23.17 -3.02
N HIS A 274 15.53 -23.22 -2.84
CA HIS A 274 14.76 -22.13 -2.22
C HIS A 274 13.44 -22.65 -1.65
N LEU A 275 13.02 -22.09 -0.52
CA LEU A 275 11.78 -22.47 0.14
C LEU A 275 10.81 -21.28 0.21
N VAL A 276 9.62 -21.47 -0.36
CA VAL A 276 8.53 -20.49 -0.35
C VAL A 276 7.38 -21.02 0.50
N PHE A 277 6.90 -20.19 1.41
CA PHE A 277 5.69 -20.43 2.21
C PHE A 277 4.53 -19.63 1.63
N ILE A 278 3.49 -20.32 1.16
CA ILE A 278 2.22 -19.69 0.83
C ILE A 278 1.28 -19.87 2.03
N LEU A 279 1.02 -18.77 2.75
CA LEU A 279 0.17 -18.77 3.92
C LEU A 279 -1.29 -18.57 3.49
N ASP A 280 -1.98 -19.68 3.25
CA ASP A 280 -3.38 -19.75 2.79
C ASP A 280 -4.33 -19.68 3.98
N ASN A 281 -4.88 -18.49 4.23
CA ASN A 281 -5.94 -18.28 5.20
C ASN A 281 -7.33 -18.10 4.55
N SER A 282 -7.40 -18.35 3.24
CA SER A 282 -8.60 -18.35 2.40
C SER A 282 -9.33 -17.01 2.34
N THR A 283 -8.63 -15.89 2.50
CA THR A 283 -9.20 -14.54 2.40
C THR A 283 -8.14 -13.43 2.34
N THR A 284 -8.50 -12.25 1.84
CA THR A 284 -7.65 -11.05 1.97
C THR A 284 -7.94 -10.36 3.33
N ALA A 285 -7.43 -10.94 4.43
CA ALA A 285 -7.89 -10.61 5.79
C ALA A 285 -7.67 -9.15 6.20
N MET A 286 -6.44 -8.63 6.09
CA MET A 286 -6.06 -7.31 6.63
C MET A 286 -6.84 -6.15 6.01
N THR A 287 -7.25 -6.28 4.75
CA THR A 287 -7.94 -5.23 4.00
C THR A 287 -9.46 -5.26 4.18
N GLY A 288 -10.02 -6.22 4.93
CA GLY A 288 -11.46 -6.33 5.15
C GLY A 288 -12.10 -7.64 4.67
N PHE A 289 -11.29 -8.70 4.52
CA PHE A 289 -11.71 -10.04 4.11
C PHE A 289 -12.36 -10.07 2.72
N GLN A 290 -11.62 -9.58 1.73
CA GLN A 290 -12.01 -9.64 0.32
C GLN A 290 -11.77 -11.04 -0.25
N GLU A 291 -12.65 -11.46 -1.14
CA GLU A 291 -12.45 -12.66 -1.96
C GLU A 291 -11.35 -12.44 -2.99
N HIS A 292 -10.72 -13.53 -3.43
CA HIS A 292 -9.74 -13.56 -4.51
C HIS A 292 -9.82 -14.91 -5.23
N ALA A 293 -9.09 -15.08 -6.34
CA ALA A 293 -9.22 -16.25 -7.21
C ALA A 293 -8.92 -17.61 -6.53
N ALA A 294 -8.26 -17.63 -5.36
CA ALA A 294 -8.01 -18.86 -4.60
C ALA A 294 -9.10 -19.17 -3.53
N THR A 295 -10.05 -18.27 -3.27
CA THR A 295 -11.14 -18.50 -2.31
C THR A 295 -12.32 -19.28 -2.91
N GLY A 296 -12.45 -19.29 -4.24
CA GLY A 296 -13.56 -19.95 -4.93
C GLY A 296 -14.88 -19.19 -4.87
N ARG A 297 -14.85 -17.89 -4.55
CA ARG A 297 -16.03 -17.01 -4.57
C ARG A 297 -15.70 -15.68 -5.23
N ASN A 298 -16.70 -15.04 -5.82
CA ASN A 298 -16.55 -13.69 -6.37
C ASN A 298 -17.03 -12.60 -5.37
N MET A 299 -16.93 -11.32 -5.76
CA MET A 299 -17.33 -10.20 -4.91
C MET A 299 -18.82 -10.18 -4.49
N LYS A 300 -19.69 -10.95 -5.17
CA LYS A 300 -21.10 -11.15 -4.80
C LYS A 300 -21.29 -12.29 -3.79
N LEU A 301 -20.20 -12.92 -3.31
CA LEU A 301 -20.20 -14.05 -2.39
C LEU A 301 -20.91 -15.30 -2.95
N VAL A 302 -20.92 -15.46 -4.27
CA VAL A 302 -21.36 -16.69 -4.93
C VAL A 302 -20.15 -17.47 -5.44
N ASP A 303 -20.34 -18.77 -5.63
CA ASP A 303 -19.31 -19.68 -6.12
C ASP A 303 -18.70 -19.19 -7.44
N ALA A 304 -17.39 -19.34 -7.54
CA ALA A 304 -16.59 -18.97 -8.70
C ALA A 304 -15.47 -20.01 -8.92
N PRO A 305 -14.92 -20.11 -10.14
CA PRO A 305 -13.76 -20.96 -10.39
C PRO A 305 -12.64 -20.66 -9.40
N ARG A 306 -12.15 -21.72 -8.74
CA ARG A 306 -11.07 -21.63 -7.75
C ARG A 306 -9.75 -22.04 -8.38
N ILE A 307 -8.73 -21.21 -8.22
CA ILE A 307 -7.35 -21.60 -8.50
C ILE A 307 -6.83 -22.39 -7.30
N VAL A 308 -6.48 -23.66 -7.56
CA VAL A 308 -5.88 -24.55 -6.58
C VAL A 308 -4.37 -24.28 -6.55
N LEU A 309 -3.88 -23.75 -5.43
CA LEU A 309 -2.52 -23.23 -5.29
C LEU A 309 -1.46 -24.31 -5.54
N GLU A 310 -1.71 -25.53 -5.06
CA GLU A 310 -0.81 -26.66 -5.18
C GLU A 310 -0.68 -27.12 -6.63
N ASP A 311 -1.78 -27.19 -7.36
CA ASP A 311 -1.79 -27.59 -8.76
C ASP A 311 -1.14 -26.52 -9.63
N LEU A 312 -1.37 -25.23 -9.31
CA LEU A 312 -0.69 -24.13 -9.97
C LEU A 312 0.82 -24.21 -9.77
N CYS A 313 1.31 -24.35 -8.53
CA CYS A 313 2.75 -24.46 -8.28
C CYS A 313 3.39 -25.68 -8.97
N LYS A 314 2.71 -26.83 -8.98
CA LYS A 314 3.17 -28.02 -9.70
C LYS A 314 3.26 -27.78 -11.21
N SER A 315 2.24 -27.17 -11.81
CA SER A 315 2.23 -26.87 -13.25
C SER A 315 3.30 -25.85 -13.67
N LEU A 316 3.77 -25.02 -12.74
CA LEU A 316 4.88 -24.09 -12.96
C LEU A 316 6.27 -24.75 -12.86
N GLY A 317 6.36 -26.03 -12.47
CA GLY A 317 7.61 -26.79 -12.43
C GLY A 317 8.37 -26.73 -11.11
N VAL A 318 7.69 -26.47 -9.99
CA VAL A 318 8.26 -26.58 -8.63
C VAL A 318 8.53 -28.06 -8.32
N ASP A 319 9.70 -28.37 -7.75
CA ASP A 319 10.12 -29.75 -7.46
C ASP A 319 9.22 -30.41 -6.41
N ASN A 320 8.97 -29.68 -5.32
CA ASN A 320 8.17 -30.15 -4.20
C ASN A 320 7.07 -29.14 -3.86
N VAL A 321 5.82 -29.61 -3.86
CA VAL A 321 4.66 -28.80 -3.45
C VAL A 321 3.92 -29.56 -2.37
N ASP A 322 4.05 -29.08 -1.14
CA ASP A 322 3.47 -29.68 0.05
C ASP A 322 2.30 -28.83 0.57
N VAL A 323 1.25 -29.47 1.08
CA VAL A 323 0.11 -28.80 1.71
C VAL A 323 -0.01 -29.30 3.14
N ILE A 324 -0.12 -28.39 4.10
CA ILE A 324 -0.14 -28.74 5.52
C ILE A 324 -0.93 -27.74 6.36
N ASP A 325 -1.64 -28.24 7.37
CA ASP A 325 -2.23 -27.40 8.41
C ASP A 325 -1.22 -27.21 9.57
N PRO A 326 -0.73 -25.98 9.82
CA PRO A 326 0.35 -25.75 10.78
C PRO A 326 -0.08 -25.91 12.25
N VAL A 327 -1.39 -25.97 12.52
CA VAL A 327 -1.96 -26.09 13.86
C VAL A 327 -2.23 -27.55 14.20
N THR A 328 -2.85 -28.31 13.29
CA THR A 328 -3.20 -29.72 13.55
C THR A 328 -2.06 -30.69 13.23
N GLU A 329 -1.17 -30.34 12.31
CA GLU A 329 -0.03 -31.17 11.89
C GLU A 329 1.32 -30.55 12.29
N ASN A 330 1.40 -29.96 13.49
CA ASN A 330 2.53 -29.11 13.89
C ASN A 330 3.91 -29.80 13.83
N GLU A 331 4.01 -31.03 14.34
CA GLU A 331 5.27 -31.80 14.36
C GLU A 331 5.74 -32.12 12.94
N LYS A 332 4.84 -32.68 12.13
CA LYS A 332 5.06 -32.96 10.70
C LYS A 332 5.43 -31.69 9.93
N TYR A 333 4.84 -30.54 10.27
CA TYR A 333 5.19 -29.27 9.65
C TYR A 333 6.62 -28.84 9.98
N ALA A 334 7.05 -28.98 11.24
CA ALA A 334 8.41 -28.67 11.64
C ALA A 334 9.44 -29.57 10.93
N GLU A 335 9.16 -30.87 10.82
CA GLU A 335 10.01 -31.84 10.12
C GLU A 335 10.09 -31.55 8.61
N LEU A 336 8.94 -31.23 8.00
CA LEU A 336 8.86 -30.89 6.59
C LEU A 336 9.70 -29.65 6.27
N VAL A 337 9.59 -28.59 7.07
CA VAL A 337 10.38 -27.38 6.87
C VAL A 337 11.87 -27.65 6.98
N LYS A 338 12.32 -28.42 7.99
CA LYS A 338 13.73 -28.81 8.12
C LYS A 338 14.22 -29.60 6.90
N THR A 339 13.39 -30.52 6.40
CA THR A 339 13.70 -31.33 5.21
C THR A 339 13.84 -30.46 3.97
N ARG A 340 12.90 -29.53 3.72
CA ARG A 340 12.96 -28.66 2.55
C ARG A 340 14.09 -27.64 2.61
N LEU A 341 14.39 -27.09 3.80
CA LEU A 341 15.53 -26.18 4.00
C LEU A 341 16.89 -26.85 3.75
N ALA A 342 17.01 -28.14 4.07
CA ALA A 342 18.24 -28.90 3.82
C ALA A 342 18.41 -29.31 2.35
N SER A 343 17.33 -29.30 1.57
CA SER A 343 17.37 -29.65 0.14
C SER A 343 17.95 -28.53 -0.74
N ASN A 344 18.44 -28.89 -1.92
CA ASN A 344 18.80 -27.93 -2.98
C ASN A 344 17.66 -27.74 -4.00
N ASP A 345 16.45 -28.21 -3.65
CA ASP A 345 15.28 -28.14 -4.50
C ASP A 345 14.61 -26.77 -4.40
N VAL A 346 13.82 -26.42 -5.41
CA VAL A 346 12.86 -25.31 -5.28
C VAL A 346 11.54 -25.87 -4.77
N SER A 347 11.15 -25.45 -3.56
CA SER A 347 10.05 -26.04 -2.82
C SER A 347 9.03 -24.99 -2.40
N VAL A 348 7.74 -25.37 -2.44
CA VAL A 348 6.63 -24.56 -1.96
C VAL A 348 5.87 -25.33 -0.89
N ILE A 349 5.67 -24.72 0.27
CA ILE A 349 4.77 -25.24 1.31
C ILE A 349 3.55 -24.33 1.39
N ILE A 350 2.38 -24.87 1.05
CA ILE A 350 1.09 -24.23 1.23
C ILE A 350 0.61 -24.52 2.65
N VAL A 351 0.75 -23.52 3.50
CA VAL A 351 0.36 -23.57 4.90
C VAL A 351 -1.11 -23.14 4.99
N ARG A 352 -2.01 -24.12 4.94
CA ARG A 352 -3.44 -23.89 4.73
C ARG A 352 -4.23 -24.02 6.03
N ARG A 353 -4.82 -22.92 6.49
CA ARG A 353 -5.86 -22.91 7.52
C ARG A 353 -6.65 -21.61 7.48
N PRO A 354 -7.99 -21.65 7.35
CA PRO A 354 -8.81 -20.44 7.25
C PRO A 354 -8.65 -19.46 8.41
N CYS A 355 -8.77 -18.17 8.11
CA CYS A 355 -8.79 -17.11 9.12
C CYS A 355 -10.00 -17.27 10.05
N ILE A 356 -9.77 -17.37 11.36
CA ILE A 356 -10.84 -17.53 12.37
C ILE A 356 -11.85 -16.37 12.34
N LEU A 357 -11.38 -15.15 12.07
CA LEU A 357 -12.25 -13.99 11.99
C LEU A 357 -13.16 -14.04 10.76
N GLU A 358 -12.66 -14.58 9.64
CA GLU A 358 -13.47 -14.76 8.44
C GLU A 358 -14.48 -15.89 8.62
N MET A 359 -14.07 -17.02 9.19
CA MET A 359 -15.00 -18.10 9.56
C MET A 359 -16.17 -17.58 10.41
N LYS A 360 -15.87 -16.73 11.40
CA LYS A 360 -16.89 -16.08 12.24
C LYS A 360 -17.78 -15.11 11.45
N LYS A 361 -17.23 -14.38 10.48
CA LYS A 361 -17.98 -13.44 9.61
C LYS A 361 -18.94 -14.20 8.71
N LEU A 362 -18.49 -15.29 8.09
CA LEU A 362 -19.31 -16.13 7.20
C LEU A 362 -20.43 -16.82 7.97
N ALA A 363 -20.15 -17.36 9.16
CA ALA A 363 -21.17 -17.94 10.03
C ALA A 363 -22.28 -16.94 10.39
N LYS A 364 -21.94 -15.67 10.62
CA LYS A 364 -22.93 -14.60 10.91
C LYS A 364 -23.79 -14.19 9.72
N LYS A 365 -23.31 -14.37 8.48
CA LYS A 365 -24.02 -13.95 7.26
C LYS A 365 -25.01 -15.00 6.75
N GLY A 366 -25.26 -16.07 7.49
CA GLY A 366 -26.18 -17.13 7.06
C GLY A 366 -25.58 -18.06 6.01
N GLY A 367 -24.25 -18.23 5.99
CA GLY A 367 -23.59 -19.32 5.28
C GLY A 367 -23.88 -20.65 5.97
N ALA A 368 -25.08 -21.19 5.76
CA ALA A 368 -25.41 -22.56 6.06
C ALA A 368 -24.84 -23.47 4.98
N LYS A 369 -23.70 -24.11 5.26
CA LYS A 369 -23.49 -25.56 5.31
C LYS A 369 -22.00 -25.87 5.48
#